data_AF-A0A3G6RMR4-F1
#
_entry.id   AF-A0A3G6RMR4-F1
#
_cell.length_a   1.000
_cell.length_b   1.000
_cell.length_c   1.000
_cell.angle_alpha   90.00
_cell.angle_beta   90.00
_cell.angle_gamma   90.00
#
_symmetry.space_group_name_H-M   'P 1'
#
loop_
_entity.id
_entity.type
_entity.pdbx_description
1 polymer ?
#
loop_
_entity_poly.entity_id
_entity_poly.type
_entity_poly.pdbx_seq_one_letter_code
_entity_poly.pdbx_strand_id
1 'polypeptide(L)'
;MKSLRITLGVAAIAIGSFAAFSFAPANQEKEDSVADFYVNPDGSMGPQVSGTNLCQPTSPNLCSQEYNIETGQPTENHKRNGARP
;
A
#
# COMPACT_ATOMS: atom_id res chain seq x y z
N MET A 1 41.70 40.95 -35.37
CA MET A 1 40.48 41.64 -34.89
C MET A 1 39.35 40.63 -34.81
N LYS A 2 38.80 40.40 -33.60
CA LYS A 2 37.44 39.94 -33.22
C LYS A 2 36.87 38.67 -33.88
N SER A 3 36.85 37.52 -33.20
CA SER A 3 35.81 37.07 -32.23
C SER A 3 34.45 36.71 -32.85
N LEU A 4 34.30 35.45 -33.30
CA LEU A 4 33.01 34.74 -33.37
C LEU A 4 33.14 33.51 -32.45
N ARG A 5 32.84 33.55 -31.14
CA ARG A 5 31.50 33.49 -30.53
C ARG A 5 30.57 32.36 -31.02
N ILE A 6 31.08 31.21 -31.48
CA ILE A 6 30.23 30.00 -31.61
C ILE A 6 30.96 28.73 -31.13
N THR A 7 31.78 28.83 -30.09
CA THR A 7 32.20 27.69 -29.24
C THR A 7 31.21 27.50 -28.07
N LEU A 8 29.92 27.77 -28.32
CA LEU A 8 28.84 27.68 -27.32
C LEU A 8 27.89 26.52 -27.66
N GLY A 9 28.44 25.34 -27.94
CA GLY A 9 27.65 24.13 -28.20
C GLY A 9 28.20 22.87 -27.55
N VAL A 10 29.26 22.98 -26.74
CA VAL A 10 29.97 21.85 -26.13
C VAL A 10 30.39 22.20 -24.71
N ALA A 11 29.43 22.42 -23.80
CA ALA A 11 29.66 22.44 -22.34
C ALA A 11 28.35 22.61 -21.57
N ALA A 12 27.43 21.64 -21.60
CA ALA A 12 26.32 21.60 -20.63
C ALA A 12 25.58 20.24 -20.55
N ILE A 13 26.26 19.11 -20.72
CA ILE A 13 25.70 17.81 -20.31
C ILE A 13 26.60 17.25 -19.22
N ALA A 14 26.61 17.97 -18.10
CA ALA A 14 27.14 17.54 -16.82
C ALA A 14 26.12 17.94 -15.75
N ILE A 15 24.89 17.44 -15.90
CA ILE A 15 23.98 17.24 -14.77
C ILE A 15 24.25 15.78 -14.40
N GLY A 16 25.22 15.52 -13.53
CA GLY A 16 24.99 15.72 -12.12
C GLY A 16 24.29 14.49 -11.56
N SER A 17 25.02 13.37 -11.51
CA SER A 17 25.29 12.67 -10.27
C SER A 17 24.17 12.65 -9.21
N PHE A 18 23.57 11.46 -9.10
CA PHE A 18 22.97 10.85 -7.90
C PHE A 18 21.54 11.28 -7.48
N ALA A 19 20.79 10.27 -7.02
CA ALA A 19 19.47 10.33 -6.38
C ALA A 19 18.22 10.27 -7.29
N ALA A 20 18.09 9.24 -8.13
CA ALA A 20 16.77 8.84 -8.65
C ALA A 20 16.51 7.31 -8.66
N PHE A 21 17.25 6.54 -7.88
CA PHE A 21 16.66 5.36 -7.22
C PHE A 21 16.31 5.77 -5.79
N SER A 22 15.51 6.84 -5.70
CA SER A 22 14.79 7.21 -4.49
C SER A 22 13.73 6.14 -4.33
N PHE A 23 13.96 5.23 -3.37
CA PHE A 23 13.00 4.22 -2.94
C PHE A 23 12.43 3.37 -4.09
N ALA A 24 13.20 2.40 -4.58
CA ALA A 24 12.54 1.11 -4.73
C ALA A 24 12.11 0.77 -3.29
N PRO A 25 10.81 0.77 -2.94
CA PRO A 25 10.43 0.14 -1.69
C PRO A 25 11.01 -1.25 -1.84
N ALA A 26 11.85 -1.64 -0.91
CA ALA A 26 12.09 -3.05 -0.73
C ALA A 26 10.69 -3.62 -0.55
N ASN A 27 10.13 -4.22 -1.61
CA ASN A 27 9.00 -5.13 -1.53
C ASN A 27 9.52 -6.38 -0.81
N GLN A 28 10.09 -6.19 0.38
CA GLN A 28 9.83 -7.09 1.47
C GLN A 28 8.38 -6.76 1.79
N GLU A 29 7.50 -7.51 1.14
CA GLU A 29 6.16 -7.74 1.60
C GLU A 29 6.29 -7.94 3.11
N LYS A 30 5.99 -6.87 3.87
CA LYS A 30 5.69 -7.02 5.29
C LYS A 30 4.37 -7.79 5.29
N GLU A 31 4.45 -9.11 5.13
CA GLU A 31 3.36 -10.02 5.51
C GLU A 31 2.92 -9.73 6.96
N ASP A 32 3.76 -9.06 7.76
CA ASP A 32 3.46 -8.61 9.12
C ASP A 32 2.75 -7.24 9.25
N SER A 33 2.51 -6.50 8.17
CA SER A 33 1.85 -5.17 8.26
C SER A 33 0.35 -5.20 7.97
N VAL A 34 -0.17 -6.32 7.49
CA VAL A 34 -1.58 -6.51 7.17
C VAL A 34 -2.08 -7.79 7.84
N ALA A 35 -3.32 -7.77 8.31
CA ALA A 35 -3.99 -8.96 8.80
C ALA A 35 -5.49 -8.87 8.55
N ASP A 36 -6.16 -10.02 8.54
CA ASP A 36 -7.61 -10.08 8.46
C ASP A 36 -8.24 -9.77 9.82
N PHE A 37 -9.22 -8.87 9.84
CA PHE A 37 -10.02 -8.55 11.01
C PHE A 37 -11.50 -8.65 10.68
N TYR A 38 -12.30 -8.99 11.69
CA TYR A 38 -13.74 -8.90 11.57
C TYR A 38 -14.17 -7.44 11.48
N VAL A 39 -15.26 -7.17 10.79
CA VAL A 39 -15.84 -5.83 10.68
C VAL A 39 -17.00 -5.74 11.66
N ASN A 40 -16.94 -4.74 12.53
CA ASN A 40 -18.03 -4.46 13.46
C ASN A 40 -19.23 -3.83 12.70
N PRO A 41 -20.45 -3.85 13.27
CA PRO A 41 -21.63 -3.26 12.62
C PRO A 41 -21.52 -1.76 12.33
N ASP A 42 -20.66 -1.05 13.05
CA ASP A 42 -20.35 0.38 12.85
C ASP A 42 -19.30 0.61 11.76
N GLY A 43 -18.78 -0.45 11.12
CA GLY A 43 -17.74 -0.41 10.10
C GLY A 43 -16.32 -0.33 10.65
N SER A 44 -16.14 -0.33 11.97
CA SER A 44 -14.81 -0.31 12.59
C SER A 44 -14.12 -1.67 12.53
N MET A 45 -12.80 -1.64 12.72
CA MET A 45 -11.98 -2.86 12.84
C MET A 45 -12.32 -3.59 14.14
N GLY A 46 -12.78 -4.83 14.01
CA GLY A 46 -13.07 -5.74 15.10
C GLY A 46 -11.84 -6.57 15.49
N PRO A 47 -12.05 -7.71 16.19
CA PRO A 47 -10.96 -8.60 16.56
C PRO A 47 -10.31 -9.26 15.33
N GLN A 48 -9.03 -9.58 15.45
CA GLN A 48 -8.27 -10.27 14.41
C GLN A 48 -8.88 -11.65 14.13
N VAL A 49 -8.94 -12.02 12.86
CA VAL A 49 -9.29 -13.38 12.44
C VAL A 49 -8.10 -14.29 12.74
N SER A 50 -8.13 -14.96 13.89
CA SER A 50 -7.14 -15.97 14.25
C SER A 50 -7.67 -17.36 13.86
N GLY A 51 -7.03 -18.01 12.89
CA GLY A 51 -7.42 -19.34 12.41
C GLY A 51 -8.55 -19.31 11.37
N THR A 52 -9.50 -20.25 11.49
CA THR A 52 -10.60 -20.36 10.52
C THR A 52 -11.57 -19.19 10.67
N ASN A 53 -11.77 -18.45 9.58
CA ASN A 53 -12.71 -17.36 9.52
C ASN A 53 -14.15 -17.84 9.79
N LEU A 54 -14.81 -17.25 10.80
CA LEU A 54 -16.15 -17.62 11.26
C LEU A 54 -17.28 -16.95 10.47
N CYS A 55 -16.96 -16.18 9.43
CA CYS A 55 -17.96 -15.55 8.58
C CYS A 55 -18.77 -16.59 7.80
N GLN A 56 -20.05 -16.70 8.13
CA GLN A 56 -21.00 -17.50 7.36
C GLN A 56 -21.39 -16.74 6.08
N PRO A 57 -21.46 -17.40 4.91
CA PRO A 57 -21.71 -16.74 3.63
C PRO A 57 -23.15 -16.23 3.55
N THR A 58 -23.33 -14.98 3.95
CA THR A 58 -24.60 -14.25 3.93
C THR A 58 -24.33 -12.91 3.25
N SER A 59 -25.03 -12.61 2.17
CA SER A 59 -24.99 -11.27 1.54
C SER A 59 -26.07 -10.37 2.13
N PRO A 60 -25.88 -9.03 2.19
CA PRO A 60 -24.81 -8.23 1.59
C PRO A 60 -23.75 -7.70 2.57
N ASN A 61 -23.80 -8.07 3.85
CA ASN A 61 -22.98 -7.43 4.89
C ASN A 61 -21.52 -7.87 4.82
N LEU A 62 -20.59 -6.92 4.98
CA LEU A 62 -19.18 -7.24 5.13
C LEU A 62 -18.92 -7.80 6.53
N CYS A 63 -18.30 -8.97 6.62
CA CYS A 63 -18.05 -9.67 7.88
C CYS A 63 -16.58 -9.64 8.30
N SER A 64 -15.66 -9.75 7.35
CA SER A 64 -14.23 -9.56 7.60
C SER A 64 -13.56 -8.95 6.38
N GLN A 65 -12.47 -8.24 6.61
CA GLN A 65 -11.59 -7.75 5.56
C GLN A 65 -10.17 -7.59 6.10
N GLU A 66 -9.22 -7.43 5.20
CA GLU A 66 -7.84 -7.14 5.56
C GLU A 66 -7.68 -5.66 5.97
N TYR A 67 -6.93 -5.45 7.05
CA TYR A 67 -6.55 -4.13 7.53
C TYR A 67 -5.03 -4.03 7.63
N ASN A 68 -4.53 -2.82 7.42
CA ASN A 68 -3.16 -2.47 7.76
C ASN A 68 -3.06 -2.28 9.28
N ILE A 69 -2.21 -3.05 9.94
CA ILE A 69 -2.06 -3.10 11.40
C ILE A 69 -1.41 -1.80 11.92
N GLU A 70 -0.58 -1.13 11.09
CA GLU A 70 0.08 0.11 11.46
C GLU A 70 -0.86 1.33 11.40
N THR A 71 -1.79 1.35 10.45
CA THR A 71 -2.71 2.49 10.25
C THR A 71 -4.13 2.24 10.75
N GLY A 72 -4.51 0.98 11.01
CA GLY A 72 -5.88 0.56 11.32
C GLY A 72 -6.87 0.77 10.17
N GLN A 73 -6.38 1.00 8.95
CA GLN A 73 -7.21 1.27 7.78
C GLN A 73 -7.47 0.00 6.97
N PRO A 74 -8.66 -0.13 6.35
CA PRO A 74 -8.93 -1.20 5.39
C PRO A 74 -7.93 -1.17 4.24
N THR A 75 -7.42 -2.32 3.83
CA THR A 75 -6.63 -2.43 2.58
C THR A 75 -7.51 -2.61 1.35
N GLU A 76 -8.82 -2.80 1.57
CA GLU A 76 -9.83 -3.16 0.59
C GLU A 76 -9.69 -4.57 -0.04
N ASN A 77 -8.73 -5.36 0.44
CA ASN A 77 -8.49 -6.75 0.00
C ASN A 77 -9.15 -7.77 0.95
N HIS A 78 -9.19 -9.04 0.51
CA HIS A 78 -9.69 -10.20 1.28
C HIS A 78 -11.07 -9.99 1.95
N LYS A 79 -11.94 -9.21 1.30
CA LYS A 79 -13.30 -8.95 1.77
C LYS A 79 -14.12 -10.23 1.74
N ARG A 80 -14.70 -10.59 2.89
CA ARG A 80 -15.69 -11.66 2.99
C ARG A 80 -17.01 -11.09 3.45
N ASN A 81 -18.02 -11.29 2.61
CA ASN A 81 -19.40 -10.97 2.97
C ASN A 81 -19.98 -12.10 3.82
N GLY A 82 -20.70 -11.75 4.87
CA GLY A 82 -21.25 -12.71 5.80
C GLY A 82 -21.85 -12.13 7.05
N ALA A 83 -22.10 -13.03 7.99
CA ALA A 83 -22.32 -12.69 9.39
C ALA A 83 -21.51 -13.65 10.27
N ARG A 84 -21.11 -13.18 11.45
CA ARG A 84 -20.62 -14.08 12.50
C ARG A 84 -21.83 -14.73 13.20
N PRO A 85 -21.73 -16.01 13.60
CA PRO A 85 -22.78 -16.68 14.36
C PRO A 85 -22.99 -16.06 15.74
#